data_AF-A0A535P481-F1
#
_entry.id   AF-A0A535P481-F1
#
_cell.length_a   1.000
_cell.length_b   1.000
_cell.length_c   1.000
_cell.angle_alpha   90.00
_cell.angle_beta   90.00
_cell.angle_gamma   90.00
#
_symmetry.space_group_name_H-M   'P 1'
#
loop_
_entity.id
_entity.type
_entity.pdbx_description
1 polymer ?
#
loop_
_entity_poly.entity_id
_entity_poly.type
_entity_poly.pdbx_seq_one_letter_code
_entity_poly.pdbx_strand_id
1 'polypeptide(L)'
;MADVCRRFGVLLVADEVMTGFGRTGRWFAMDRYGVRPDIVVAAKGVTGGYWPFGFVAASEAVHATVTGSGSFVHGFTYSHSAVGAAVASEVLRILEDEDLVEASATKGARLLDGLQEAFGGHPNVGDIRGH
;
A
#
# COMPACT_ATOMS: atom_id res chain seq x y z
N MET A 1 0.04 10.47 -15.15
CA MET A 1 -1.17 9.60 -15.07
C MET A 1 -2.24 10.24 -14.20
N ALA A 2 -1.98 10.53 -12.92
CA ALA A 2 -2.98 11.13 -12.03
C ALA A 2 -3.62 12.43 -12.58
N ASP A 3 -2.83 13.33 -13.17
CA ASP A 3 -3.36 14.56 -13.78
C ASP A 3 -4.27 14.28 -14.99
N VAL A 4 -3.99 13.20 -15.74
CA VAL A 4 -4.81 12.75 -16.86
C VAL A 4 -6.15 12.21 -16.33
N CYS A 5 -6.11 11.34 -15.31
CA CYS A 5 -7.31 10.83 -14.65
C CYS A 5 -8.21 11.97 -14.17
N ARG A 6 -7.65 12.96 -13.47
CA ARG A 6 -8.39 14.15 -13.02
C ARG A 6 -8.96 14.95 -14.18
N ARG A 7 -8.17 15.20 -15.23
CA ARG A 7 -8.61 15.97 -16.42
C ARG A 7 -9.81 15.33 -17.12
N PHE A 8 -9.89 14.01 -17.14
CA PHE A 8 -10.93 13.27 -17.86
C PHE A 8 -12.02 12.67 -16.95
N GLY A 9 -12.01 12.99 -15.65
CA GLY A 9 -13.01 12.48 -14.70
C GLY A 9 -12.93 10.96 -14.50
N VAL A 10 -11.75 10.37 -14.65
CA VAL A 10 -11.49 8.95 -14.42
C VAL A 10 -10.98 8.77 -12.99
N LEU A 11 -11.57 7.84 -12.23
CA LEU A 11 -11.11 7.52 -10.88
C LEU A 11 -9.72 6.87 -10.91
N LEU A 12 -8.87 7.27 -9.96
CA LEU A 12 -7.58 6.65 -9.73
C LEU A 12 -7.66 5.66 -8.55
N VAL A 13 -7.45 4.38 -8.83
CA VAL A 13 -7.34 3.33 -7.82
C VAL A 13 -5.87 2.97 -7.61
N ALA A 14 -5.38 3.10 -6.37
CA ALA A 14 -4.07 2.63 -5.98
C ALA A 14 -4.18 1.24 -5.35
N ASP A 15 -3.59 0.23 -6.00
CA ASP A 15 -3.40 -1.09 -5.40
C ASP A 15 -2.12 -1.09 -4.58
N GLU A 16 -2.27 -0.95 -3.27
CA GLU A 16 -1.19 -0.94 -2.27
C GLU A 16 -1.10 -2.27 -1.52
N VAL A 17 -1.71 -3.34 -2.05
CA VAL A 17 -1.71 -4.67 -1.42
C VAL A 17 -0.28 -5.18 -1.19
N MET A 18 0.63 -4.94 -2.14
CA MET A 18 2.05 -5.33 -2.00
C MET A 18 2.91 -4.19 -1.46
N THR A 19 2.62 -2.96 -1.87
CA THR A 19 3.55 -1.83 -1.75
C THR A 19 3.33 -0.94 -0.53
N GLY A 20 2.17 -1.07 0.13
CA GLY A 20 1.84 -0.35 1.35
C GLY A 20 2.53 -0.91 2.60
N PHE A 21 2.24 -0.28 3.74
CA PHE A 21 2.75 -0.62 5.07
C PHE A 21 4.27 -0.75 5.10
N GLY A 22 4.97 0.21 4.49
CA GLY A 22 6.43 0.31 4.63
C GLY A 22 7.26 -0.46 3.62
N ARG A 23 6.67 -1.34 2.79
CA ARG A 23 7.41 -2.23 1.86
C ARG A 23 8.46 -1.48 1.03
N THR A 24 8.15 -0.26 0.64
CA THR A 24 8.96 0.53 -0.27
C THR A 24 9.60 1.76 0.42
N GLY A 25 9.78 1.69 1.74
CA GLY A 25 10.38 2.78 2.51
C GLY A 25 9.47 3.99 2.74
N ARG A 26 8.17 3.85 2.46
CA ARG A 26 7.10 4.81 2.76
C ARG A 26 5.87 4.03 3.23
N TRP A 27 4.98 4.70 3.97
CA TRP A 27 3.71 4.11 4.40
C TRP A 27 2.90 3.56 3.24
N PHE A 28 2.76 4.35 2.17
CA PHE A 28 2.21 3.90 0.90
C PHE A 28 3.16 4.28 -0.25
N ALA A 29 3.22 3.46 -1.30
CA ALA A 29 4.06 3.79 -2.46
C ALA A 29 3.62 5.09 -3.14
N MET A 30 2.33 5.39 -3.13
CA MET A 30 1.77 6.63 -3.67
C MET A 30 2.32 7.89 -3.00
N ASP A 31 2.77 7.81 -1.74
CA ASP A 31 3.37 8.94 -1.03
C ASP A 31 4.65 9.45 -1.71
N ARG A 32 5.42 8.56 -2.37
CA ARG A 32 6.61 8.96 -3.14
C ARG A 32 6.28 9.88 -4.30
N TYR A 33 5.09 9.72 -4.87
CA TYR A 33 4.66 10.47 -6.05
C TYR A 33 3.83 11.71 -5.68
N GLY A 34 3.55 11.93 -4.40
CA GLY A 34 2.67 13.01 -3.95
C GLY A 34 1.25 12.91 -4.52
N VAL A 35 0.82 11.70 -4.88
CA VAL A 35 -0.48 11.48 -5.51
C VAL A 35 -1.50 11.01 -4.47
N ARG A 36 -2.64 11.68 -4.44
CA ARG A 36 -3.84 11.25 -3.69
C ARG A 36 -4.76 10.47 -4.63
N PRO A 37 -4.88 9.14 -4.50
CA PRO A 37 -5.84 8.36 -5.28
C PRO A 37 -7.28 8.54 -4.74
N ASP A 38 -8.26 8.21 -5.57
CA ASP A 38 -9.68 8.21 -5.17
C ASP A 38 -10.03 6.98 -4.33
N ILE A 39 -9.34 5.86 -4.58
CA ILE A 39 -9.51 4.60 -3.87
C ILE A 39 -8.14 3.99 -3.60
N VAL A 40 -7.94 3.45 -2.39
CA VAL A 40 -6.79 2.62 -2.02
C VAL A 40 -7.29 1.23 -1.69
N VAL A 41 -6.66 0.21 -2.27
CA VAL A 41 -6.88 -1.20 -1.92
C VAL A 41 -5.64 -1.69 -1.18
N ALA A 42 -5.84 -2.31 -0.02
CA ALA A 42 -4.72 -2.75 0.82
C ALA A 42 -5.02 -4.08 1.53
N ALA A 43 -3.97 -4.88 1.75
CA ALA A 43 -4.01 -6.16 2.48
C ALA A 43 -2.58 -6.48 2.95
N LYS A 44 -2.24 -7.78 3.07
CA LYS A 44 -0.88 -8.29 3.38
C LYS A 44 -0.20 -7.59 4.56
N GLY A 45 0.59 -6.54 4.29
CA GLY A 45 1.36 -5.80 5.28
C GLY A 45 0.50 -5.21 6.41
N VAL A 46 -0.77 -4.90 6.14
CA VAL A 46 -1.72 -4.35 7.12
C VAL A 46 -1.85 -5.19 8.40
N THR A 47 -1.71 -6.51 8.28
CA THR A 47 -1.74 -7.44 9.42
C THR A 47 -0.48 -8.28 9.52
N GLY A 48 0.57 -7.98 8.76
CA GLY A 48 1.82 -8.74 8.78
C GLY A 48 1.66 -10.24 8.49
N GLY A 49 0.53 -10.67 7.92
CA GLY A 49 0.19 -12.08 7.74
C GLY A 49 -0.39 -12.80 8.97
N TYR A 50 -0.58 -12.11 10.10
CA TYR A 50 -1.11 -12.70 11.34
C TYR A 50 -2.63 -12.96 11.31
N TRP A 51 -3.37 -12.25 10.45
CA TRP A 51 -4.81 -12.46 10.23
C TRP A 51 -5.18 -12.14 8.77
N PRO A 52 -6.06 -12.91 8.11
CA PRO A 52 -6.54 -12.59 6.77
C PRO A 52 -7.38 -11.31 6.80
N PHE A 53 -6.79 -10.20 6.35
CA PHE A 53 -7.37 -8.87 6.41
C PHE A 53 -7.03 -8.08 5.16
N GLY A 54 -8.01 -7.35 4.66
CA GLY A 54 -7.85 -6.36 3.61
C GLY A 54 -8.95 -5.32 3.71
N PHE A 55 -8.70 -4.15 3.14
CA PHE A 55 -9.67 -3.07 3.12
C PHE A 55 -9.58 -2.27 1.82
N VAL A 56 -10.66 -1.54 1.58
CA VAL A 56 -10.74 -0.50 0.56
C VAL A 56 -11.03 0.80 1.28
N ALA A 57 -10.15 1.79 1.11
CA ALA A 57 -10.40 3.16 1.54
C ALA A 57 -10.80 3.99 0.32
N ALA A 58 -11.83 4.81 0.45
CA ALA A 58 -12.34 5.65 -0.62
C ALA A 58 -12.33 7.12 -0.21
N SER A 59 -12.14 8.01 -1.18
CA SER A 59 -12.27 9.45 -0.99
C SER A 59 -13.71 9.82 -0.61
N GLU A 60 -13.87 10.98 0.02
CA GLU A 60 -15.18 11.50 0.40
C GLU A 60 -16.15 11.60 -0.80
N ALA A 61 -15.65 12.04 -1.96
CA ALA A 61 -16.45 12.15 -3.18
C ALA A 61 -17.01 10.79 -3.66
N VAL A 62 -16.17 9.75 -3.62
CA VAL A 62 -16.59 8.38 -3.96
C VAL A 62 -17.57 7.86 -2.91
N HIS A 63 -17.26 8.02 -1.63
CA HIS A 63 -18.14 7.61 -0.52
C HIS A 63 -19.52 8.27 -0.60
N ALA A 64 -19.58 9.59 -0.81
CA ALA A 64 -20.83 10.35 -0.92
C ALA A 64 -21.67 9.90 -2.13
N THR A 65 -21.02 9.60 -3.25
CA THR A 65 -21.70 9.09 -4.45
C THR A 65 -22.32 7.72 -4.19
N VAL A 66 -21.56 6.81 -3.57
CA VAL A 66 -22.01 5.45 -3.25
C VAL A 66 -23.14 5.47 -2.22
N THR A 67 -23.00 6.23 -1.14
CA THR A 67 -24.01 6.31 -0.06
C THR A 67 -25.23 7.12 -0.45
N GLY A 68 -25.08 8.16 -1.27
CA GLY A 68 -26.18 8.97 -1.80
C GLY A 68 -27.08 8.24 -2.80
N SER A 69 -26.64 7.09 -3.33
CA SER A 69 -27.43 6.25 -4.25
C SER A 69 -28.57 5.46 -3.58
N GLY A 70 -28.67 5.53 -2.25
CA GLY A 70 -29.78 4.98 -1.46
C GLY A 70 -29.40 3.74 -0.65
N SER A 71 -28.62 2.81 -1.20
CA SER A 71 -28.10 1.66 -0.45
C SER A 71 -26.83 1.11 -1.07
N PHE A 72 -25.82 0.86 -0.24
CA PHE A 72 -24.62 0.13 -0.63
C PHE A 72 -24.74 -1.34 -0.17
N VAL A 73 -25.23 -2.19 -1.07
CA VAL A 73 -25.40 -3.63 -0.78
C VAL A 73 -24.11 -4.36 -1.12
N HIS A 74 -23.16 -4.32 -0.19
CA HIS A 74 -21.90 -5.04 -0.29
C HIS A 74 -21.43 -5.47 1.11
N GLY A 75 -21.13 -6.75 1.27
CA GLY A 75 -20.65 -7.28 2.54
C GLY A 75 -20.22 -8.73 2.42
N PHE A 76 -19.27 -9.12 3.25
CA PHE A 76 -18.80 -10.49 3.41
C PHE A 76 -19.13 -10.98 4.81
N THR A 77 -19.26 -12.30 5.00
CA THR A 77 -19.53 -12.92 6.31
C THR A 77 -18.54 -12.46 7.39
N TYR A 78 -17.28 -12.21 7.01
CA TYR A 78 -16.21 -11.79 7.91
C TYR A 78 -15.86 -10.30 7.80
N SER A 79 -16.66 -9.50 7.09
CA SER A 79 -16.47 -8.04 7.03
C SER A 79 -16.50 -7.44 8.44
N HIS A 80 -15.59 -6.49 8.71
CA HIS A 80 -15.49 -5.79 9.99
C HIS A 80 -15.21 -6.72 11.20
N SER A 81 -14.44 -7.79 10.99
CA SER A 81 -13.93 -8.64 12.08
C SER A 81 -13.15 -7.82 13.11
N ALA A 82 -13.64 -7.78 14.35
CA ALA A 82 -12.98 -7.11 15.46
C ALA A 82 -11.59 -7.67 15.76
N VAL A 83 -11.41 -8.99 15.59
CA VAL A 83 -10.11 -9.65 15.75
C VAL A 83 -9.12 -9.18 14.68
N GLY A 84 -9.57 -9.12 13.42
CA GLY A 84 -8.74 -8.63 12.33
C GLY A 84 -8.33 -7.16 12.51
N ALA A 85 -9.25 -6.32 12.99
CA ALA A 85 -8.97 -4.92 13.30
C ALA A 85 -7.97 -4.77 14.46
N ALA A 86 -8.09 -5.57 15.52
CA ALA A 86 -7.15 -5.56 16.64
C ALA A 86 -5.74 -5.97 16.20
N VAL A 87 -5.62 -7.02 15.38
CA VAL A 87 -4.33 -7.45 14.80
C VAL A 87 -3.73 -6.35 13.91
N ALA A 88 -4.54 -5.74 13.05
CA ALA A 88 -4.08 -4.65 12.19
C ALA A 88 -3.57 -3.45 13.00
N SER A 89 -4.30 -3.06 14.06
CA SER A 89 -3.91 -1.98 14.96
C SER A 89 -2.56 -2.25 15.64
N GLU A 90 -2.34 -3.48 16.10
CA GLU A 90 -1.09 -3.85 16.77
C GLU A 90 0.09 -3.90 15.78
N VAL A 91 -0.13 -4.39 14.56
CA VAL A 91 0.90 -4.38 13.51
C VAL A 91 1.27 -2.95 13.13
N LEU A 92 0.30 -2.05 13.00
CA LEU A 92 0.57 -0.62 12.74
C LEU A 92 1.40 0.00 13.87
N ARG A 93 1.03 -0.27 15.13
CA ARG A 93 1.80 0.19 16.30
C ARG A 93 3.25 -0.29 16.24
N ILE A 94 3.49 -1.56 15.92
CA ILE A 94 4.85 -2.11 15.79
C ILE A 94 5.61 -1.47 14.63
N LEU A 95 4.97 -1.26 13.48
CA LEU A 95 5.59 -0.59 12.33
C LEU A 95 6.05 0.84 12.68
N GLU A 96 5.26 1.55 13.48
CA GLU A 96 5.56 2.89 13.99
C GLU A 96 6.65 2.87 15.08
N ASP A 97 6.46 2.11 16.15
CA ASP A 97 7.32 2.11 17.33
C ASP A 97 8.74 1.58 17.05
N GLU A 98 8.89 0.71 16.05
CA GLU A 98 10.18 0.14 15.66
C GLU A 98 10.79 0.80 14.40
N ASP A 99 10.23 1.93 13.93
CA ASP A 99 10.68 2.68 12.74
C ASP A 99 10.89 1.77 11.51
N LEU A 100 9.97 0.81 11.30
CA LEU A 100 10.19 -0.25 10.30
C LEU A 100 10.05 0.24 8.87
N VAL A 101 9.31 1.33 8.65
CA VAL A 101 9.19 1.98 7.34
C VAL A 101 10.54 2.61 6.94
N GLU A 102 11.15 3.36 7.84
CA GLU A 102 12.47 3.98 7.70
C GLU A 102 13.56 2.92 7.59
N ALA A 103 13.47 1.86 8.40
CA ALA A 103 14.36 0.71 8.30
C ALA A 103 14.26 0.04 6.92
N SER A 104 13.06 -0.07 6.35
CA SER A 104 12.87 -0.62 4.99
C SER A 104 13.51 0.28 3.94
N ALA A 105 13.44 1.61 4.08
CA ALA A 105 14.09 2.54 3.16
C ALA A 105 15.62 2.39 3.19
N THR A 106 16.19 2.44 4.39
CA THR A 106 17.66 2.40 4.59
C THR A 106 18.26 1.04 4.25
N LYS A 107 17.65 -0.05 4.71
CA LYS A 107 18.12 -1.41 4.41
C LYS A 107 17.86 -1.79 2.95
N GLY A 108 16.76 -1.31 2.37
CA GLY A 108 16.43 -1.50 0.96
C GLY A 108 17.48 -0.87 0.04
N ALA A 109 17.88 0.38 0.31
CA ALA A 109 18.94 1.05 -0.44
C ALA A 109 20.28 0.28 -0.35
N ARG A 110 20.69 -0.11 0.86
CA ARG A 110 21.89 -0.93 1.06
C ARG A 110 21.84 -2.25 0.30
N LEU A 111 20.69 -2.92 0.28
CA LEU A 111 20.53 -4.18 -0.47
C LEU A 111 20.67 -3.94 -1.98
N LEU A 112 20.03 -2.89 -2.50
CA LEU A 112 20.09 -2.55 -3.92
C LEU A 112 21.53 -2.23 -4.35
N ASP A 113 22.24 -1.42 -3.57
CA ASP A 113 23.64 -1.06 -3.83
C ASP A 113 24.53 -2.31 -3.84
N GLY A 114 24.37 -3.20 -2.85
CA GLY A 114 25.14 -4.44 -2.77
C GLY A 114 24.86 -5.40 -3.92
N LEU A 115 23.60 -5.50 -4.37
CA LEU A 115 23.25 -6.28 -5.56
C LEU A 115 23.87 -5.69 -6.82
N GLN A 116 23.84 -4.36 -6.96
CA GLN A 116 24.42 -3.67 -8.10
C GLN A 116 25.94 -3.83 -8.15
N GLU A 117 26.62 -3.71 -7.02
CA GLU A 117 28.07 -3.93 -6.91
C GLU A 117 28.45 -5.37 -7.27
N ALA A 118 27.73 -6.36 -6.74
CA ALA A 118 28.05 -7.76 -6.95
C ALA A 118 27.73 -8.25 -8.38
N PHE A 119 26.65 -7.74 -8.97
CA PHE A 119 26.05 -8.36 -10.15
C PHE A 119 25.73 -7.40 -11.31
N GLY A 120 25.90 -6.09 -11.15
CA GLY A 120 25.48 -5.10 -12.16
C GLY A 120 26.16 -5.21 -13.53
N GLY A 121 27.33 -5.85 -13.60
CA GLY A 121 28.04 -6.15 -14.84
C GLY A 121 28.01 -7.62 -15.26
N HIS A 122 27.25 -8.47 -14.55
CA HIS A 122 27.28 -9.90 -14.79
C HIS A 122 26.54 -10.27 -16.09
N PRO A 123 27.13 -11.04 -17.02
CA PRO A 123 26.55 -11.30 -18.34
C PRO A 123 25.21 -12.06 -18.30
N ASN A 124 24.88 -12.71 -17.18
CA ASN A 124 23.60 -13.40 -16.97
C ASN A 124 22.57 -12.60 -16.17
N VAL A 125 22.89 -11.36 -15.76
CA VAL A 125 21.96 -10.50 -15.02
C VAL A 125 21.50 -9.38 -15.94
N GLY A 126 20.21 -9.39 -16.29
CA GLY A 126 19.64 -8.45 -17.25
C GLY A 126 19.33 -7.08 -16.67
N ASP A 127 18.81 -7.02 -15.44
CA ASP A 127 18.41 -5.78 -14.78
C ASP A 127 18.32 -5.98 -13.26
N ILE A 128 18.72 -4.97 -12.49
CA ILE A 128 18.59 -4.91 -11.04
C ILE A 128 17.83 -3.64 -10.71
N ARG A 129 16.66 -3.78 -10.10
CA ARG A 129 15.77 -2.66 -9.84
C ARG A 129 15.06 -2.80 -8.49
N GLY A 130 14.84 -1.65 -7.87
CA GLY A 130 14.17 -1.47 -6.59
C GLY A 130 14.12 0.01 -6.24
N HIS A 131 13.29 0.35 -5.27
CA HIS A 131 13.11 1.72 -4.77
C HIS A 131 12.96 1.69 -3.26
#